data_AF-A0A9D5ZHX9-F1
#
_entry.id   AF-A0A9D5ZHX9-F1
#
_cell.length_a   1.000
_cell.length_b   1.000
_cell.length_c   1.000
_cell.angle_alpha   90.00
_cell.angle_beta   90.00
_cell.angle_gamma   90.00
#
_symmetry.space_group_name_H-M   'P 1'
#
loop_
_entity.id
_entity.type
_entity.pdbx_description
1 polymer ?
#
loop_
_entity_poly.entity_id
_entity_poly.type
_entity_poly.pdbx_seq_one_letter_code
_entity_poly.pdbx_strand_id
1 'polypeptide(L)'
;MKKLIAITGTLCLMLLTMTMTTRQGMTATQEAEILGRVVVFVNEGCHYCQAFDREIAKAYPKTDIGQHLPMVRVDTFDPPKEYAVLAKEMCFTPTILVLDSSGVERARF
;
A
#
# COMPACT_ATOMS: atom_id res chain seq x y z
N MET A 1 -65.37 7.75 -21.79
CA MET A 1 -64.10 7.86 -22.56
C MET A 1 -63.12 8.91 -22.03
N LYS A 2 -63.07 9.22 -20.71
CA LYS A 2 -62.06 10.14 -20.13
C LYS A 2 -61.17 9.54 -19.03
N LYS A 3 -61.50 8.35 -18.52
CA LYS A 3 -60.73 7.66 -17.45
C LYS A 3 -59.58 6.78 -17.99
N LEU A 4 -59.57 6.44 -19.28
CA LEU A 4 -58.55 5.56 -19.88
C LEU A 4 -57.19 6.24 -20.12
N ILE A 5 -57.17 7.58 -20.18
CA ILE A 5 -55.95 8.37 -20.43
C ILE A 5 -55.13 8.57 -19.14
N ALA A 6 -55.78 8.56 -17.96
CA ALA A 6 -55.09 8.75 -16.68
C ALA A 6 -54.33 7.50 -16.22
N ILE A 7 -54.78 6.30 -16.61
CA ILE A 7 -54.18 5.02 -16.19
C ILE A 7 -52.91 4.70 -17.01
N THR A 8 -52.88 5.13 -18.28
CA THR A 8 -51.74 4.94 -19.19
C THR A 8 -50.52 5.80 -18.81
N GLY A 9 -50.74 6.99 -18.22
CA GLY A 9 -49.66 7.85 -17.74
C GLY A 9 -48.96 7.32 -16.49
N THR A 10 -49.72 6.78 -15.53
CA THR A 10 -49.17 6.29 -14.25
C THR A 10 -48.45 4.94 -14.40
N LEU A 11 -48.91 4.07 -15.30
CA LEU A 11 -48.28 2.77 -15.55
C LEU A 11 -46.97 2.89 -16.33
N CYS A 12 -46.86 3.87 -17.24
CA CYS A 12 -45.63 4.18 -17.98
C CYS A 12 -44.53 4.73 -17.03
N LEU A 13 -44.92 5.51 -16.02
CA LEU A 13 -43.98 6.08 -15.04
C LEU A 13 -43.41 5.03 -14.07
N MET A 14 -44.17 3.99 -13.70
CA MET A 14 -43.68 2.93 -12.79
C MET A 14 -42.75 1.91 -13.46
N LEU A 15 -42.83 1.71 -14.78
CA LEU A 15 -41.96 0.76 -15.50
C LEU A 15 -40.59 1.38 -15.86
N LEU A 16 -40.48 2.72 -15.90
CA LEU A 16 -39.23 3.43 -16.15
C LEU A 16 -38.29 3.46 -14.94
N THR A 17 -38.78 3.25 -13.72
CA THR A 17 -37.93 3.24 -12.51
C THR A 17 -37.24 1.89 -12.24
N MET A 18 -37.63 0.80 -12.92
CA MET A 18 -37.02 -0.54 -12.71
C MET A 18 -35.82 -0.86 -13.60
N THR A 19 -35.36 0.05 -14.47
CA THR A 19 -34.15 -0.18 -15.31
C THR A 19 -32.87 0.41 -14.72
N MET A 20 -32.93 1.07 -13.56
CA MET A 20 -31.73 1.39 -12.79
C MET A 20 -31.26 0.16 -12.00
N THR A 21 -31.07 -0.97 -12.72
CA THR A 21 -30.11 -1.98 -12.30
C THR A 21 -28.83 -1.22 -12.04
N THR A 22 -28.44 -1.19 -10.77
CA THR A 22 -27.23 -0.55 -10.27
C THR A 22 -26.07 -0.92 -11.18
N ARG A 23 -25.68 -0.01 -12.09
CA ARG A 23 -24.33 -0.02 -12.65
C ARG A 23 -23.44 0.46 -11.52
N GLN A 24 -23.17 -0.43 -10.56
CA GLN A 24 -21.99 -0.32 -9.72
C GLN A 24 -20.82 -0.36 -10.70
N GLY A 25 -20.37 0.83 -11.10
CA GLY A 25 -19.06 0.96 -11.71
C GLY A 25 -18.08 0.27 -10.78
N MET A 26 -17.31 -0.66 -11.35
CA MET A 26 -16.14 -1.23 -10.72
C MET A 26 -15.16 -0.10 -10.39
N THR A 27 -15.31 0.50 -9.21
CA THR A 27 -14.22 1.23 -8.56
C THR A 27 -13.68 0.33 -7.46
N ALA A 28 -12.88 -0.65 -7.86
CA ALA A 28 -11.94 -1.27 -6.94
C ALA A 28 -10.56 -0.66 -7.23
N THR A 29 -10.36 0.59 -6.79
CA THR A 29 -9.01 0.97 -6.36
C THR A 29 -8.92 0.42 -4.94
N GLN A 30 -8.48 -0.83 -4.83
CA GLN A 30 -8.20 -1.43 -3.54
C GLN A 30 -6.89 -0.79 -3.06
N GLU A 31 -7.00 0.20 -2.17
CA GLU A 31 -5.83 0.76 -1.49
C GLU A 31 -5.22 -0.39 -0.67
N ALA A 32 -3.93 -0.69 -0.91
CA ALA A 32 -3.25 -1.74 -0.18
C ALA A 32 -3.18 -1.36 1.31
N GLU A 33 -3.67 -2.23 2.19
CA GLU A 33 -3.55 -2.03 3.63
C GLU A 33 -2.08 -2.10 4.02
N ILE A 34 -1.58 -1.04 4.65
CA ILE A 34 -0.19 -0.98 5.10
C ILE A 34 -0.07 -1.72 6.43
N LEU A 35 0.51 -2.91 6.39
CA LEU A 35 0.68 -3.80 7.54
C LEU A 35 1.86 -3.39 8.44
N GLY A 36 2.77 -2.57 7.91
CA GLY A 36 3.99 -2.18 8.59
C GLY A 36 5.02 -1.59 7.62
N ARG A 37 6.30 -1.76 7.93
CA ARG A 37 7.41 -1.29 7.07
C ARG A 37 8.56 -2.28 7.05
N VAL A 38 9.24 -2.34 5.91
CA VAL A 38 10.59 -2.88 5.83
C VAL A 38 11.57 -1.72 5.89
N VAL A 39 12.47 -1.69 6.86
CA VAL A 39 13.50 -0.64 6.99
C VAL A 39 14.85 -1.25 6.66
N VAL A 40 15.48 -0.75 5.60
CA VAL A 40 16.82 -1.19 5.21
C VAL A 40 17.81 -0.11 5.62
N PHE A 41 18.60 -0.41 6.64
CA PHE A 41 19.68 0.44 7.11
C PHE A 41 20.88 0.28 6.19
N VAL A 42 21.41 1.41 5.72
CA VAL A 42 22.48 1.50 4.74
C VAL A 42 23.48 2.56 5.15
N ASN A 43 24.63 2.58 4.49
CA ASN A 43 25.59 3.66 4.59
C ASN A 43 26.28 3.91 3.25
N GLU A 44 26.97 5.04 3.15
CA GLU A 44 27.81 5.33 2.00
C GLU A 44 28.99 4.35 1.90
N GLY A 45 29.31 3.95 0.67
CA GLY A 45 30.42 3.03 0.39
C GLY A 45 30.11 1.53 0.53
N CYS A 46 28.92 1.16 1.01
CA CYS A 46 28.54 -0.26 1.15
C CYS A 46 28.29 -0.95 -0.19
N HIS A 47 29.22 -1.84 -0.60
CA HIS A 47 29.10 -2.64 -1.82
C HIS A 47 27.88 -3.57 -1.82
N TYR A 48 27.50 -4.13 -0.66
CA TYR A 48 26.33 -4.99 -0.54
C TYR A 48 25.00 -4.23 -0.68
N CYS A 49 24.96 -2.97 -0.23
CA CYS A 49 23.82 -2.08 -0.37
C CYS A 49 23.61 -1.76 -1.85
N GLN A 50 24.69 -1.48 -2.58
CA GLN A 50 24.65 -1.29 -4.02
C GLN A 50 24.19 -2.56 -4.77
N ALA A 51 24.58 -3.75 -4.32
CA ALA A 51 24.10 -5.01 -4.89
C ALA A 51 22.59 -5.18 -4.66
N PHE A 52 22.13 -4.97 -3.42
CA PHE A 52 20.72 -4.98 -3.07
C PHE A 52 19.91 -4.00 -3.94
N ASP A 53 20.43 -2.82 -4.23
CA ASP A 53 19.74 -1.83 -5.09
C ASP A 53 19.60 -2.26 -6.55
N ARG A 54 20.60 -2.97 -7.07
CA ARG A 54 20.56 -3.51 -8.43
C ARG A 54 19.60 -4.68 -8.56
N GLU A 55 19.52 -5.54 -7.55
CA GLU A 55 18.89 -6.85 -7.64
C GLU A 55 17.50 -6.90 -7.01
N ILE A 56 17.29 -6.22 -5.88
CA ILE A 56 16.08 -6.37 -5.06
C ILE A 56 15.27 -5.07 -5.01
N ALA A 57 15.91 -3.93 -4.69
CA ALA A 57 15.18 -2.72 -4.29
C ALA A 57 14.18 -2.22 -5.34
N LYS A 58 14.54 -2.31 -6.62
CA LYS A 58 13.69 -1.85 -7.74
C LYS A 58 12.49 -2.76 -8.00
N ALA A 59 12.61 -4.05 -7.69
CA ALA A 59 11.55 -5.03 -7.90
C ALA A 59 10.60 -5.11 -6.70
N TYR A 60 11.12 -4.92 -5.48
CA TYR A 60 10.38 -5.05 -4.23
C TYR A 60 9.00 -4.36 -4.19
N PRO A 61 8.84 -3.06 -4.52
CA PRO A 61 7.53 -2.38 -4.45
C PRO A 61 6.50 -2.92 -5.44
N LYS A 62 6.91 -3.76 -6.40
CA LYS A 62 6.01 -4.40 -7.36
C LYS A 62 5.48 -5.75 -6.87
N THR A 63 6.05 -6.28 -5.78
CA THR A 63 5.61 -7.53 -5.17
C THR A 63 4.39 -7.30 -4.30
N ASP A 64 3.56 -8.33 -4.11
CA ASP A 64 2.40 -8.25 -3.20
C ASP A 64 2.82 -7.88 -1.78
N ILE A 65 3.97 -8.42 -1.34
CA ILE A 65 4.57 -8.08 -0.04
C ILE A 65 4.92 -6.60 0.00
N GLY A 66 5.64 -6.08 -1.00
CA GLY A 66 6.07 -4.69 -1.02
C GLY A 66 4.94 -3.66 -1.18
N GLN A 67 3.76 -4.08 -1.65
CA GLN A 67 2.55 -3.24 -1.65
C GLN A 67 1.96 -3.06 -0.24
N HIS A 68 2.06 -4.08 0.63
CA HIS A 68 1.51 -4.06 1.99
C HIS A 68 2.56 -3.74 3.07
N LEU A 69 3.84 -3.96 2.77
CA LEU A 69 5.01 -3.70 3.62
C LEU A 69 6.00 -2.79 2.88
N PRO A 70 5.68 -1.50 2.67
CA PRO A 70 6.54 -0.59 1.94
C PRO A 70 7.94 -0.50 2.57
N MET A 71 8.95 -0.50 1.70
CA MET A 71 10.36 -0.45 2.10
C MET A 71 10.86 0.99 2.20
N VAL A 72 11.61 1.30 3.25
CA VAL A 72 12.26 2.59 3.50
C VAL A 72 13.77 2.38 3.65
N ARG A 73 14.56 3.31 3.13
CA ARG A 73 16.02 3.34 3.27
C ARG A 73 16.42 4.33 4.35
N VAL A 74 17.31 3.92 5.24
CA VAL A 74 17.79 4.76 6.35
C VAL A 74 19.31 4.74 6.36
N ASP A 75 19.93 5.91 6.30
CA ASP A 75 21.37 6.03 6.51
C ASP A 75 21.70 5.79 7.99
N THR A 76 22.68 4.95 8.30
CA THR A 76 23.08 4.65 9.68
C THR A 76 23.84 5.79 10.35
N PHE A 77 24.50 6.66 9.58
CA PHE A 77 25.27 7.81 10.06
C PHE A 77 24.42 9.08 10.16
N ASP A 78 23.41 9.23 9.31
CA ASP A 78 22.44 10.34 9.37
C ASP A 78 20.98 9.84 9.34
N PRO A 79 20.53 9.11 10.37
CA PRO A 79 19.18 8.56 10.41
C PRO A 79 18.13 9.63 10.79
N PRO A 80 16.91 9.56 10.22
CA PRO A 80 15.77 10.29 10.74
C PRO A 80 15.52 9.97 12.22
N LYS A 81 14.93 10.92 12.96
CA LYS A 81 14.77 10.82 14.42
C LYS A 81 14.05 9.55 14.86
N GLU A 82 13.05 9.11 14.10
CA GLU A 82 12.29 7.88 14.38
C GLU A 82 13.12 6.60 14.27
N TYR A 83 14.24 6.62 13.53
CA TYR A 83 15.13 5.47 13.33
C TYR A 83 16.47 5.63 14.03
N ALA A 84 16.75 6.77 14.66
CA ALA A 84 18.06 7.08 15.23
C ALA A 84 18.52 6.13 16.36
N VAL A 85 17.58 5.57 17.12
CA VAL A 85 17.90 4.56 18.15
C VAL A 85 18.27 3.23 17.48
N LEU A 86 17.44 2.76 16.55
CA LEU A 86 17.67 1.52 15.80
C LEU A 86 18.96 1.57 14.98
N ALA A 87 19.24 2.69 14.31
CA ALA A 87 20.45 2.89 13.51
C ALA A 87 21.74 2.65 14.31
N LYS A 88 21.77 3.02 15.61
CA LYS A 88 22.94 2.82 16.49
C LYS A 88 23.21 1.35 16.81
N GLU A 89 22.23 0.48 16.61
CA GLU A 89 22.36 -0.97 16.82
C GLU A 89 22.87 -1.69 15.56
N MET A 90 22.97 -0.99 14.42
CA MET A 90 23.35 -1.60 13.15
C MET A 90 24.87 -1.65 13.01
N CYS A 91 25.44 -2.84 13.21
CA CYS A 91 26.87 -3.07 13.02
C CYS A 91 27.26 -3.38 11.56
N PHE A 92 26.29 -3.78 10.74
CA PHE A 92 26.51 -4.20 9.36
C PHE A 92 25.48 -3.57 8.43
N THR A 93 25.84 -3.43 7.16
CA THR A 93 24.96 -2.88 6.12
C THR A 93 25.01 -3.74 4.85
N PRO A 94 23.87 -3.99 4.19
CA PRO A 94 22.53 -3.61 4.63
C PRO A 94 22.06 -4.46 5.82
N THR A 95 21.31 -3.88 6.75
CA THR A 95 20.50 -4.64 7.71
C THR A 95 19.03 -4.34 7.44
N ILE A 96 18.21 -5.39 7.36
CA ILE A 96 16.80 -5.30 6.98
C ILE A 96 15.95 -5.59 8.22
N LEU A 97 15.21 -4.60 8.71
CA LEU A 97 14.21 -4.78 9.76
C LEU A 97 12.80 -4.86 9.18
N VAL A 98 11.96 -5.68 9.79
CA VAL A 98 10.52 -5.68 9.56
C VAL A 98 9.85 -5.12 10.80
N LEU A 99 9.20 -3.98 10.67
CA LEU A 99 8.41 -3.35 11.72
C LEU A 99 6.93 -3.57 11.45
N ASP A 100 6.15 -3.93 12.47
CA ASP A 100 4.68 -3.92 12.36
C ASP A 100 4.12 -2.49 12.37
N SER A 101 2.80 -2.35 12.20
CA SER A 101 2.12 -1.06 12.19
C SER A 101 2.23 -0.26 13.50
N SER A 102 2.59 -0.91 14.61
CA SER A 102 2.86 -0.25 15.90
C SER A 102 4.33 0.18 16.04
N GLY A 103 5.19 -0.18 15.09
CA GLY A 103 6.62 0.11 15.09
C GLY A 103 7.48 -0.93 15.82
N VAL A 104 6.91 -2.08 16.18
CA VAL A 104 7.64 -3.15 16.89
C VAL A 104 8.39 -4.01 15.87
N GLU A 105 9.68 -4.27 16.14
CA GLU A 105 10.50 -5.18 15.34
C GLU A 105 9.97 -6.60 15.40
N ARG A 106 9.69 -7.18 14.22
CA ARG A 106 9.19 -8.55 14.04
C ARG A 106 10.26 -9.48 13.51
N ALA A 107 11.23 -8.95 12.76
CA ALA A 107 12.32 -9.71 12.17
C ALA A 107 13.49 -8.79 11.79
N ARG A 108 14.68 -9.38 11.70
CA ARG A 108 15.94 -8.75 11.28
C ARG A 108 16.74 -9.72 10.40
N PHE A 109 17.28 -9.21 9.30
CA PHE A 109 18.11 -9.94 8.34
C PHE A 109 19.38 -9.17 7.98
#